data_AF-A0A2K6FVT5-F1
#
_entry.id   AF-A0A2K6FVT5-F1
#
_cell.length_a   1.000
_cell.length_b   1.000
_cell.length_c   1.000
_cell.angle_alpha   90.00
_cell.angle_beta   90.00
_cell.angle_gamma   90.00
#
_symmetry.space_group_name_H-M   'P 1'
#
loop_
_entity.id
_entity.type
_entity.pdbx_description
1 polymer ?
#
loop_
_entity_poly.entity_id
_entity_poly.type
_entity_poly.pdbx_seq_one_letter_code
_entity_poly.pdbx_strand_id
1 'polypeptide(L)' 'MHRLPRVCPYIRRLRVALLCLWSGSRFAHSEPQRQRPASALEMALGIVVIFLAFLTPCAYVLSNLSQFRKD' A
#
# COMPACT_ATOMS: atom_id res chain seq x y z
N MET A 1 33.67 30.48 -38.62
CA MET A 1 32.59 31.18 -37.91
C MET A 1 31.80 30.17 -37.09
N HIS A 2 31.97 30.15 -35.75
CA HIS A 2 31.24 29.25 -34.85
C HIS A 2 29.84 29.80 -34.57
N ARG A 3 28.80 29.22 -35.19
CA ARG A 3 27.41 29.48 -34.81
C ARG A 3 27.02 28.52 -33.69
N LEU A 4 27.13 28.97 -32.44
CA LEU A 4 26.48 28.30 -31.31
C LEU A 4 24.96 28.42 -31.47
N PRO A 5 24.19 27.33 -31.47
CA PRO A 5 22.75 27.45 -31.44
C PRO A 5 22.35 28.01 -30.07
N ARG A 6 21.90 29.28 -30.05
CA ARG A 6 21.19 29.85 -28.90
C ARG A 6 19.89 29.07 -28.74
N VAL A 7 19.96 27.96 -28.02
CA VAL A 7 18.79 27.18 -27.61
C VAL A 7 17.91 28.13 -26.82
N CYS A 8 16.78 28.51 -27.41
CA CYS A 8 15.87 29.50 -26.85
C CYS A 8 15.49 29.09 -25.41
N PRO A 9 15.61 30.00 -24.42
CA PRO A 9 15.29 29.69 -23.02
C PRO A 9 13.83 29.28 -22.84
N TYR A 10 12.97 29.66 -23.78
CA TYR A 10 11.57 29.23 -23.85
C TYR A 10 11.41 27.71 -24.04
N ILE A 11 12.22 27.09 -24.91
CA ILE A 11 12.17 25.64 -25.19
C ILE A 11 12.63 24.87 -23.94
N ARG A 12 13.62 25.39 -23.22
CA ARG A 12 14.11 24.78 -21.97
C ARG A 12 13.05 24.84 -20.87
N ARG A 13 12.36 25.97 -20.72
CA ARG A 13 11.26 26.14 -19.75
C ARG A 13 10.07 25.24 -20.09
N LEU A 14 9.71 25.13 -21.36
CA LEU A 14 8.63 24.27 -21.82
C LEU A 14 8.91 22.79 -21.51
N ARG A 15 10.16 22.33 -21.73
CA ARG A 15 10.58 20.97 -21.35
C ARG A 15 10.52 20.73 -19.85
N VAL A 16 10.98 21.67 -19.04
CA VAL A 16 10.93 21.54 -17.57
C VAL A 16 9.48 21.53 -17.09
N ALA A 17 8.64 22.41 -17.59
CA ALA A 17 7.21 22.43 -17.26
C ALA A 17 6.53 21.11 -17.66
N LEU A 18 6.82 20.58 -18.85
CA LEU A 18 6.28 19.30 -19.31
C LEU A 18 6.75 18.12 -18.45
N LEU A 19 8.04 18.09 -18.08
CA LEU A 19 8.61 17.06 -17.19
C LEU A 19 8.03 17.14 -15.77
N CYS A 20 7.85 18.36 -15.24
CA CYS A 20 7.22 18.59 -13.94
C CYS A 20 5.72 18.22 -13.96
N LEU A 21 5.00 18.56 -15.03
CA LEU A 21 3.59 18.18 -15.20
C LEU A 21 3.44 16.67 -15.29
N TRP A 22 4.33 16.00 -16.03
CA TRP A 22 4.32 14.54 -16.17
C TRP A 22 4.70 13.83 -14.86
N SER A 23 5.58 14.42 -14.06
CA SER A 23 5.90 13.90 -12.72
C SER A 23 4.77 14.11 -11.71
N GLY A 24 3.94 15.15 -11.87
CA GLY A 24 2.78 15.43 -11.01
C GLY A 24 1.55 14.56 -11.31
N SER A 25 1.46 13.98 -12.50
CA SER A 25 0.36 13.06 -12.89
C SER A 25 0.59 11.60 -12.48
N ARG A 26 1.55 11.31 -11.59
CA ARG A 26 1.85 9.95 -11.09
C ARG A 26 1.29 9.66 -9.70
N PHE A 27 0.51 10.57 -9.13
CA PHE A 27 -0.19 10.35 -7.85
C PHE A 27 -1.46 9.54 -8.07
N ALA A 28 -1.31 8.23 -8.30
CA ALA A 28 -2.32 7.15 -8.10
C ALA A 28 -1.97 5.87 -8.86
N HIS A 29 -0.74 5.70 -9.36
CA HIS A 29 -0.31 4.40 -9.87
C HIS A 29 0.44 3.67 -8.76
N SER A 30 -0.18 2.63 -8.22
CA SER A 30 0.52 1.64 -7.42
C SER A 30 1.69 1.12 -8.26
N GLU A 31 2.92 1.29 -7.76
CA GLU A 31 4.11 0.67 -8.35
C GLU A 31 3.82 -0.83 -8.51
N PRO A 32 4.29 -1.48 -9.61
CA PRO A 32 4.13 -2.93 -9.77
C PRO A 32 4.53 -3.62 -8.47
N GLN A 33 3.58 -4.34 -7.87
CA GLN A 33 3.80 -5.00 -6.60
C GLN A 33 4.97 -5.97 -6.75
N ARG A 34 6.12 -5.65 -6.15
CA ARG A 34 7.31 -6.53 -6.19
C ARG A 34 7.05 -7.87 -5.50
N GLN A 35 5.99 -7.95 -4.72
CA GLN A 35 5.55 -9.12 -3.98
C GLN A 35 4.45 -9.85 -4.75
N ARG A 36 4.47 -11.18 -4.68
CA ARG A 36 3.42 -12.01 -5.27
C ARG A 36 2.07 -11.61 -4.66
N PRO A 37 1.02 -11.35 -5.46
CA PRO A 37 -0.30 -11.07 -4.93
C PRO A 37 -0.79 -12.28 -4.12
N ALA A 38 -1.35 -12.00 -2.94
CA ALA A 38 -1.97 -13.04 -2.14
C ALA A 38 -3.16 -13.63 -2.91
N SER A 39 -3.23 -14.95 -2.95
CA SER A 39 -4.39 -15.66 -3.46
C SER A 39 -5.61 -15.40 -2.57
N ALA A 40 -6.81 -15.54 -3.13
CA ALA A 40 -8.05 -15.41 -2.36
C ALA A 40 -8.09 -16.37 -1.16
N LEU A 41 -7.50 -17.56 -1.31
CA LEU A 41 -7.38 -18.54 -0.23
C LEU A 41 -6.47 -18.05 0.89
N GLU A 42 -5.28 -17.53 0.57
CA GLU A 42 -4.36 -16.98 1.57
C GLU A 42 -5.00 -15.81 2.33
N MET A 43 -5.75 -14.95 1.63
CA MET A 43 -6.47 -13.85 2.25
C MET A 43 -7.60 -14.34 3.16
N ALA A 44 -8.38 -15.33 2.73
CA ALA A 44 -9.44 -15.93 3.55
C ALA A 44 -8.86 -16.60 4.81
N LEU A 45 -7.78 -17.36 4.67
CA LEU A 45 -7.08 -17.97 5.81
C LEU A 45 -6.53 -16.91 6.77
N GLY A 46 -5.90 -15.85 6.25
CA GLY A 46 -5.41 -14.74 7.07
C GLY A 46 -6.53 -14.11 7.89
N ILE A 47 -7.67 -13.83 7.27
CA ILE A 47 -8.85 -13.27 7.96
C ILE A 47 -9.33 -14.22 9.06
N VAL A 48 -9.53 -15.51 8.75
CA VAL A 48 -10.00 -16.52 9.71
C VAL A 48 -9.04 -16.66 10.89
N VAL A 49 -7.72 -16.73 10.63
CA VAL A 49 -6.70 -16.83 11.67
C VAL A 49 -6.71 -15.61 12.58
N ILE A 50 -6.83 -14.40 12.01
CA ILE A 50 -6.94 -13.16 12.80
C ILE A 50 -8.15 -13.24 13.74
N PHE A 51 -9.34 -13.58 13.22
CA PHE A 51 -10.52 -13.69 14.06
C PHE A 51 -10.39 -14.76 15.14
N LEU A 52 -9.90 -15.95 14.80
CA LEU A 52 -9.72 -17.04 15.76
C LEU A 52 -8.70 -16.69 16.85
N ALA A 53 -7.64 -15.95 16.53
CA ALA A 53 -6.64 -15.53 17.52
C ALA A 53 -7.24 -14.68 18.65
N PHE A 54 -8.28 -13.88 18.36
CA PHE A 54 -8.98 -13.10 19.37
C PHE A 54 -10.17 -13.83 19.97
N LEU A 55 -10.98 -14.50 19.14
CA LEU A 55 -12.21 -15.14 19.60
C LEU A 55 -11.97 -16.37 20.46
N THR A 56 -10.94 -17.17 20.17
CA THR A 56 -10.63 -18.40 20.92
C THR A 56 -10.32 -18.14 22.40
N PRO A 57 -9.38 -17.25 22.78
CA PRO A 57 -9.12 -16.98 24.19
C PRO A 57 -10.33 -16.32 24.87
N CYS A 58 -11.05 -15.43 24.20
CA CYS A 58 -12.28 -14.86 24.74
C CYS A 58 -13.33 -15.94 25.03
N ALA A 59 -13.64 -16.79 24.06
CA ALA A 59 -14.59 -17.87 24.21
C ALA A 59 -14.21 -18.81 25.36
N TYR A 60 -12.93 -19.15 25.49
CA TYR A 60 -12.44 -19.94 26.61
C TYR A 60 -12.70 -19.25 27.95
N VAL A 61 -12.32 -17.98 28.11
CA VAL A 61 -12.53 -17.25 29.37
C VAL A 61 -14.01 -17.14 29.69
N LEU A 62 -14.83 -16.71 28.73
CA LEU A 62 -16.26 -16.54 28.91
C LEU A 62 -16.95 -17.86 29.31
N SER A 63 -16.57 -18.98 28.69
CA SER A 63 -17.13 -20.29 28.99
C SER A 63 -16.78 -20.78 30.40
N ASN A 64 -15.64 -20.34 30.95
CA ASN A 64 -15.15 -20.76 32.27
C ASN A 64 -15.41 -19.73 33.37
N LEU A 65 -16.12 -18.63 33.11
CA LEU A 65 -16.43 -17.59 34.13
C LEU A 65 -17.12 -18.16 35.37
N SER A 66 -17.94 -19.20 35.22
CA SER A 66 -18.62 -19.82 36.36
C SER A 66 -17.70 -20.64 37.26
N GLN A 67 -16.57 -21.11 36.72
CA GLN A 67 -15.53 -21.81 37.49
C GLN A 67 -14.64 -20.79 38.18
N PHE A 68 -14.19 -19.75 37.46
CA PHE A 68 -13.38 -18.66 38.03
C PHE A 68 -14.09 -17.84 39.12
N ARG A 69 -15.42 -17.88 39.20
CA ARG A 69 -16.21 -17.19 40.22
C ARG A 69 -16.45 -18.00 41.51
N LYS A 70 -16.19 -19.31 41.48
CA LYS A 70 -16.45 -20.22 42.60
C LYS A 70 -15.24 -20.43 43.50
N ASP A 71 -14.05 -20.11 42.99
CA ASP A 71 -12.83 -19.89 43.76
C ASP A 71 -12.82 -18.47 44.35
#